data_AF-A0A932VE68-F1
#
_entry.id   AF-A0A932VE68-F1
#
_cell.length_a   1.000
_cell.length_b   1.000
_cell.length_c   1.000
_cell.angle_alpha   90.00
_cell.angle_beta   90.00
_cell.angle_gamma   90.00
#
_symmetry.space_group_name_H-M   'P 1'
#
loop_
_entity.id
_entity.type
_entity.pdbx_description
1 polymer ?
#
loop_
_entity_poly.entity_id
_entity_poly.type
_entity_poly.pdbx_seq_one_letter_code
_entity_poly.pdbx_strand_id
1 'polypeptide(L)'
;MIVALVTHDFSVGYVAQVGSRATPLFYTVISLWGALEGSILFWGWVLAMYGAAVVWINHERPGNLVPYAGTALLAVSLFFGILLVGPADPFTRVFPVPMDGPGPNPLLQNHILMAIHPPLLYLGYVGMSVPFAFAVGAMLSGEVERDDWIRITRRWTLASWAFLSAAIIAGMWWSYEVLGWGGYWAWDPVENASFIPWLTATAFLHSAMVQERRQMLRLWNLNLVVGTFVLTILGTFLTR
;
A
#
# COMPACT_ATOMS: atom_id res chain seq x y z
N MET A 1 -7.60 0.16 16.81
CA MET A 1 -6.42 -0.73 16.91
C MET A 1 -5.31 -0.14 17.77
N ILE A 2 -4.70 1.01 17.43
CA ILE A 2 -3.60 1.60 18.23
C ILE A 2 -3.92 1.73 19.72
N VAL A 3 -5.12 2.22 20.06
CA VAL A 3 -5.56 2.29 21.46
C VAL A 3 -5.50 0.92 22.13
N ALA A 4 -6.07 -0.12 21.50
CA ALA A 4 -6.08 -1.49 22.03
C ALA A 4 -4.68 -2.08 22.21
N LEU A 5 -3.74 -1.80 21.28
CA LEU A 5 -2.34 -2.21 21.40
C LEU A 5 -1.67 -1.53 22.60
N VAL A 6 -1.79 -0.21 22.72
CA VAL A 6 -1.13 0.57 23.79
C VAL A 6 -1.73 0.29 25.17
N THR A 7 -3.03 0.01 25.25
CA THR A 7 -3.69 -0.38 26.51
C THR A 7 -3.60 -1.87 26.81
N HIS A 8 -2.92 -2.65 25.96
CA HIS A 8 -2.78 -4.11 26.11
C HIS A 8 -4.13 -4.83 26.27
N ASP A 9 -5.11 -4.46 25.43
CA ASP A 9 -6.43 -5.11 25.41
C ASP A 9 -6.36 -6.47 24.70
N PHE A 10 -5.94 -7.49 25.46
CA PHE A 10 -5.81 -8.86 24.99
C PHE A 10 -7.15 -9.56 24.69
N SER A 11 -8.29 -8.89 24.90
CA SER A 11 -9.58 -9.41 24.42
C SER A 11 -9.74 -9.26 22.90
N VAL A 12 -8.89 -8.45 22.25
CA VAL A 12 -8.79 -8.31 20.80
C VAL A 12 -7.74 -9.29 20.28
N GLY A 13 -8.12 -10.14 19.31
CA GLY A 13 -7.32 -11.23 18.80
C GLY A 13 -5.98 -10.79 18.22
N TYR A 14 -5.98 -9.69 17.46
CA TYR A 14 -4.72 -9.13 16.96
C TYR A 14 -3.77 -8.72 18.10
N VAL A 15 -4.28 -8.08 19.15
CA VAL A 15 -3.45 -7.67 20.31
C VAL A 15 -2.96 -8.89 21.09
N ALA A 16 -3.78 -9.95 21.21
CA ALA A 16 -3.35 -11.22 21.80
C ALA A 16 -2.27 -11.94 20.98
N GLN A 17 -2.25 -11.74 19.66
CA GLN A 17 -1.29 -12.36 18.76
C GLN A 17 0.07 -11.63 18.73
N VAL A 18 0.07 -10.29 18.72
CA VAL A 18 1.29 -9.49 18.51
C VAL A 18 1.66 -8.54 19.64
N GLY A 19 0.85 -8.42 20.68
CA GLY A 19 1.10 -7.54 21.83
C GLY A 19 1.81 -8.25 22.98
N SER A 20 2.53 -7.50 23.81
CA SER A 20 2.99 -7.93 25.14
C SER A 20 3.15 -6.72 26.05
N ARG A 21 2.89 -6.88 27.35
CA ARG A 21 3.14 -5.86 28.38
C ARG A 21 4.62 -5.54 28.57
N ALA A 22 5.51 -6.45 28.18
CA ALA A 22 6.95 -6.27 28.25
C ALA A 22 7.51 -5.49 27.04
N THR A 23 6.73 -5.36 25.96
CA THR A 23 7.17 -4.69 24.74
C THR A 23 7.21 -3.18 24.95
N PRO A 24 8.35 -2.50 24.68
CA PRO A 24 8.43 -1.05 24.75
C PRO A 24 7.40 -0.37 23.84
N LEU A 25 6.84 0.77 24.28
CA LEU A 25 5.76 1.47 23.59
C LEU A 25 6.01 1.70 22.09
N PHE A 26 7.25 2.05 21.72
CA PHE A 26 7.65 2.23 20.33
C PHE A 26 7.36 0.98 19.49
N TYR A 27 7.79 -0.19 19.95
CA TYR A 27 7.57 -1.46 19.27
C TYR A 27 6.10 -1.88 19.30
N THR A 28 5.38 -1.56 20.37
CA THR A 28 3.92 -1.78 20.46
C THR A 28 3.15 -1.01 19.39
N VAL A 29 3.51 0.25 19.11
CA VAL A 29 2.85 1.05 18.07
C VAL A 29 3.14 0.50 16.68
N ILE A 30 4.42 0.20 16.37
CA ILE A 30 4.79 -0.29 15.03
C ILE A 30 4.29 -1.72 14.76
N SER A 31 3.89 -2.46 15.81
CA SER A 31 3.24 -3.76 15.68
C SER A 31 1.94 -3.70 14.89
N LEU A 32 1.36 -2.51 14.66
CA LEU A 32 0.19 -2.32 13.79
C LEU A 32 0.37 -2.95 12.40
N TRP A 33 1.56 -2.92 11.82
CA TRP A 33 1.83 -3.48 10.48
C TRP A 33 2.75 -4.72 10.55
N GLY A 34 2.89 -5.30 11.75
CA GLY A 34 3.72 -6.48 12.00
C GLY A 34 3.07 -7.79 11.52
N ALA A 35 1.74 -7.86 11.47
CA ALA A 35 0.98 -9.02 10.99
C ALA A 35 -0.08 -8.60 9.96
N LEU A 36 -0.65 -9.60 9.25
CA LEU A 36 -1.50 -9.40 8.08
C LEU A 36 -2.70 -8.49 8.37
N GLU A 37 -3.46 -8.76 9.43
CA GLU A 37 -4.73 -8.10 9.72
C GLU A 37 -4.54 -6.60 10.00
N GLY A 38 -3.55 -6.26 10.82
CA GLY A 38 -3.19 -4.87 11.09
C GLY A 38 -2.62 -4.16 9.86
N SER A 39 -1.87 -4.87 9.03
CA SER A 39 -1.37 -4.39 7.75
C SER A 39 -2.48 -4.09 6.73
N ILE A 40 -3.48 -4.96 6.61
CA ILE A 40 -4.67 -4.75 5.76
C ILE A 40 -5.50 -3.57 6.30
N LEU A 41 -5.59 -3.42 7.63
CA LEU A 41 -6.25 -2.26 8.25
C LEU A 41 -5.54 -0.96 7.91
N PHE A 42 -4.21 -0.94 7.99
CA PHE A 42 -3.42 0.22 7.60
C PHE A 42 -3.52 0.50 6.09
N TRP A 43 -3.50 -0.54 5.25
CA TRP A 43 -3.72 -0.43 3.80
C TRP A 43 -5.05 0.27 3.51
N GLY A 44 -6.14 -0.18 4.14
CA GLY A 44 -7.48 0.40 3.96
C GLY A 44 -7.56 1.87 4.42
N TRP A 45 -6.90 2.21 5.53
CA TRP A 45 -6.82 3.58 6.02
C TRP A 45 -6.07 4.50 5.04
N VAL A 46 -4.93 4.05 4.51
CA VAL A 46 -4.18 4.79 3.49
C VAL A 46 -5.01 4.94 2.20
N LEU A 47 -5.77 3.91 1.79
CA LEU A 47 -6.63 4.00 0.62
C LEU A 47 -7.72 5.06 0.82
N ALA A 48 -8.34 5.10 2.00
CA ALA A 48 -9.34 6.11 2.32
C ALA A 48 -8.76 7.54 2.23
N MET A 49 -7.51 7.74 2.68
CA MET A 49 -6.82 9.03 2.52
C MET A 49 -6.58 9.38 1.05
N TYR A 50 -6.10 8.43 0.24
CA TYR A 50 -5.94 8.66 -1.20
C TYR A 50 -7.26 8.95 -1.90
N GLY A 51 -8.33 8.22 -1.57
CA GLY A 51 -9.67 8.46 -2.10
C GLY A 51 -10.20 9.85 -1.76
N ALA A 52 -10.08 10.26 -0.49
CA ALA A 52 -10.44 11.60 -0.05
C ALA A 52 -9.62 12.68 -0.77
N ALA A 53 -8.31 12.49 -0.89
CA ALA A 53 -7.42 13.42 -1.58
C ALA A 53 -7.75 13.54 -3.08
N VAL A 54 -8.06 12.43 -3.76
CA VAL A 54 -8.47 12.43 -5.17
C VAL A 54 -9.74 13.25 -5.38
N VAL A 55 -10.76 13.02 -4.55
CA VAL A 55 -12.03 13.77 -4.64
C VAL A 55 -11.78 15.25 -4.34
N TRP A 56 -11.06 15.56 -3.26
CA TRP A 56 -10.81 16.94 -2.84
C TRP A 56 -9.97 17.73 -3.85
N ILE A 57 -8.87 17.16 -4.36
CA ILE A 57 -7.98 17.85 -5.31
C ILE A 57 -8.68 18.09 -6.66
N ASN A 58 -9.64 17.25 -7.03
CA ASN A 58 -10.27 17.28 -8.36
C ASN A 58 -11.77 17.63 -8.32
N HIS A 59 -12.30 18.20 -7.22
CA HIS A 59 -13.75 18.42 -7.08
C HIS A 59 -14.33 19.41 -8.10
N GLU A 60 -13.53 20.33 -8.64
CA GLU A 60 -13.97 21.33 -9.65
C GLU A 60 -13.82 20.83 -11.09
N ARG A 61 -13.26 19.62 -11.27
CA ARG A 61 -12.96 19.12 -12.62
C ARG A 61 -14.26 18.77 -13.35
N PRO A 62 -14.52 19.37 -14.52
CA PRO A 62 -15.70 19.02 -15.31
C PRO A 62 -15.54 17.63 -15.95
N GLY A 63 -16.67 16.99 -16.24
CA GLY A 63 -16.71 15.68 -16.90
C GLY A 63 -16.89 14.52 -15.92
N ASN A 64 -16.82 13.30 -16.46
CA ASN A 64 -17.17 12.09 -15.69
C ASN A 64 -15.94 11.30 -15.23
N LEU A 65 -14.73 11.72 -15.61
CA LEU A 65 -13.49 11.05 -15.24
C LEU A 65 -13.34 10.84 -13.72
N VAL A 66 -13.54 11.88 -12.92
CA VAL A 66 -13.35 11.83 -11.45
C VAL A 66 -14.43 10.96 -10.78
N PRO A 67 -15.74 11.09 -11.09
CA PRO A 67 -16.75 10.17 -10.59
C PRO A 67 -16.47 8.70 -10.89
N TYR A 68 -16.05 8.36 -12.11
CA TYR A 68 -15.74 6.96 -12.45
C TYR A 68 -14.45 6.48 -11.79
N ALA A 69 -13.42 7.32 -11.66
CA ALA A 69 -12.23 7.01 -10.88
C ALA A 69 -12.58 6.79 -9.40
N GLY A 70 -13.43 7.63 -8.82
CA GLY A 70 -13.96 7.46 -7.47
C GLY A 70 -14.70 6.14 -7.30
N THR A 71 -15.50 5.74 -8.30
CA THR A 71 -16.18 4.43 -8.31
C THR A 71 -15.19 3.27 -8.31
N ALA A 72 -14.11 3.37 -9.09
CA ALA A 72 -13.04 2.37 -9.09
C ALA A 72 -12.32 2.29 -7.74
N LEU A 73 -12.01 3.44 -7.10
CA LEU A 73 -11.43 3.47 -5.76
C LEU A 73 -12.37 2.86 -4.72
N LEU A 74 -13.67 3.14 -4.79
CA LEU A 74 -14.68 2.53 -3.92
C LEU A 74 -14.76 1.01 -4.12
N ALA A 75 -14.60 0.51 -5.35
CA ALA A 75 -14.54 -0.93 -5.60
C ALA A 75 -13.31 -1.57 -4.94
N VAL A 76 -12.14 -0.91 -5.00
CA VAL A 76 -10.95 -1.36 -4.28
C VAL A 76 -11.15 -1.26 -2.76
N SER A 77 -11.77 -0.19 -2.26
CA SER A 77 -12.12 -0.05 -0.84
C SER A 77 -13.08 -1.14 -0.36
N LEU A 78 -14.06 -1.51 -1.20
CA LEU A 78 -14.98 -2.61 -0.90
C LEU A 78 -14.24 -3.94 -0.80
N PHE A 79 -13.32 -4.22 -1.71
CA PHE A 79 -12.48 -5.43 -1.65
C PHE A 79 -11.71 -5.51 -0.33
N PHE A 80 -10.98 -4.45 0.05
CA PHE A 80 -10.26 -4.44 1.33
C PHE A 80 -11.19 -4.40 2.55
N GLY A 81 -12.37 -3.78 2.42
CA GLY A 81 -13.41 -3.82 3.44
C GLY A 81 -13.92 -5.24 3.70
N ILE A 82 -14.13 -6.04 2.65
CA ILE A 82 -14.51 -7.46 2.75
C ILE A 82 -13.41 -8.26 3.48
N LEU A 83 -12.14 -7.98 3.20
CA LEU A 83 -11.04 -8.63 3.93
C LEU A 83 -11.07 -8.30 5.42
N LEU A 84 -11.29 -7.03 5.77
CA LEU A 84 -11.32 -6.56 7.16
C LEU A 84 -12.50 -7.05 7.99
N VAL A 85 -13.61 -7.44 7.36
CA VAL A 85 -14.76 -8.02 8.07
C VAL A 85 -14.82 -9.54 7.97
N GLY A 86 -13.89 -10.15 7.23
CA GLY A 86 -13.86 -11.57 6.95
C GLY A 86 -12.49 -12.17 7.29
N PRO A 87 -11.70 -12.58 6.27
CA PRO A 87 -10.49 -13.39 6.48
C PRO A 87 -9.35 -12.67 7.22
N ALA A 88 -9.36 -11.34 7.25
CA ALA A 88 -8.31 -10.52 7.86
C ALA A 88 -8.88 -9.58 8.94
N ASP A 89 -9.93 -10.01 9.65
CA ASP A 89 -10.54 -9.22 10.73
C ASP A 89 -9.58 -9.05 11.93
N PRO A 90 -9.03 -7.84 12.16
CA PRO A 90 -8.11 -7.59 13.26
C PRO A 90 -8.83 -7.48 14.63
N PHE A 91 -10.16 -7.47 14.64
CA PHE A 91 -11.00 -7.25 15.83
C PHE A 91 -11.72 -8.51 16.32
N THR A 92 -11.35 -9.69 15.80
CA THR A 92 -11.81 -10.97 16.34
C THR A 92 -11.62 -11.01 17.85
N ARG A 93 -12.56 -11.63 18.57
CA ARG A 93 -12.53 -11.72 20.03
C ARG A 93 -11.94 -13.05 20.48
N VAL A 94 -11.11 -13.03 21.51
CA VAL A 94 -10.48 -14.23 22.07
C VAL A 94 -11.03 -14.51 23.46
N PHE A 95 -11.41 -15.78 23.70
CA PHE A 95 -11.85 -16.29 25.00
C PHE A 95 -11.25 -17.69 25.25
N PRO A 96 -10.69 -17.97 26.44
CA PRO A 96 -10.48 -17.04 27.56
C PRO A 96 -9.47 -15.94 27.21
N VAL A 97 -9.66 -14.75 27.78
CA VAL A 97 -8.77 -13.60 27.52
C VAL A 97 -7.40 -13.89 28.16
N PRO A 98 -6.30 -13.91 27.38
CA PRO A 98 -4.98 -14.16 27.94
C PRO A 98 -4.52 -12.97 28.78
N MET A 99 -3.71 -13.26 29.81
CA MET A 99 -3.18 -12.23 30.72
C MET A 99 -2.07 -11.38 30.08
N ASP A 100 -1.36 -11.96 29.11
CA ASP A 100 -0.32 -11.33 28.30
C ASP A 100 -0.22 -12.04 26.94
N GLY A 101 0.42 -11.40 25.96
CA GLY A 101 0.69 -11.97 24.64
C GLY A 101 2.19 -12.23 24.42
N PRO A 102 2.55 -12.89 23.30
CA PRO A 102 3.94 -13.25 23.00
C PRO A 102 4.80 -12.05 22.59
N GLY A 103 4.19 -10.88 22.34
CA GLY A 103 4.85 -9.72 21.75
C GLY A 103 5.02 -9.84 20.23
N PRO A 104 5.49 -8.78 19.57
CA PRO A 104 5.72 -8.82 18.14
C PRO A 104 6.95 -9.67 17.82
N ASN A 105 7.03 -10.17 16.59
CA ASN A 105 8.20 -10.91 16.12
C ASN A 105 9.50 -10.15 16.48
N PRO A 106 10.48 -10.79 17.17
CA PRO A 106 11.72 -10.12 17.59
C PRO A 106 12.49 -9.42 16.46
N LEU A 107 12.38 -9.92 15.22
CA LEU A 107 12.99 -9.27 14.05
C LEU A 107 12.39 -7.89 13.74
N LEU A 108 11.17 -7.62 14.21
CA LEU A 108 10.51 -6.32 14.04
C LEU A 108 10.89 -5.32 15.15
N GLN A 109 11.68 -5.76 16.13
CA GLN A 109 12.06 -4.96 17.29
C GLN A 109 13.52 -4.50 17.26
N ASN A 110 14.27 -4.85 16.21
CA ASN A 110 15.73 -4.68 16.21
C ASN A 110 16.21 -3.39 15.53
N HIS A 111 15.36 -2.69 14.77
CA HIS A 111 15.80 -1.57 13.95
C HIS A 111 14.72 -0.51 13.73
N ILE A 112 15.14 0.76 13.67
CA ILE A 112 14.21 1.90 13.49
C ILE A 112 13.51 1.89 12.13
N LEU A 113 14.12 1.27 11.11
CA LEU A 113 13.54 1.18 9.77
C LEU A 113 12.26 0.34 9.76
N MET A 114 11.99 -0.51 10.75
CA MET A 114 10.68 -1.15 10.90
C MET A 114 9.53 -0.14 11.13
N ALA A 115 9.83 1.04 11.68
CA ALA A 115 8.87 2.12 11.83
C ALA A 115 8.67 2.95 10.55
N ILE A 116 9.64 2.92 9.63
CA ILE A 116 9.73 3.84 8.48
C ILE A 116 9.41 3.12 7.17
N HIS A 117 10.05 1.97 6.93
CA HIS A 117 9.93 1.21 5.70
C HIS A 117 8.48 0.79 5.38
N PRO A 118 7.72 0.14 6.31
CA PRO A 118 6.36 -0.29 5.97
C PRO A 118 5.43 0.88 5.63
N PRO A 119 5.38 2.00 6.39
CA PRO A 119 4.61 3.17 5.96
C PRO A 119 4.95 3.68 4.56
N LEU A 120 6.24 3.76 4.21
CA LEU A 120 6.65 4.14 2.85
C LEU A 120 6.16 3.13 1.81
N LEU A 121 6.26 1.83 2.10
CA LEU A 121 5.83 0.76 1.21
C LEU A 121 4.31 0.85 0.96
N TYR A 122 3.50 1.03 2.01
CA TYR A 122 2.05 1.18 1.87
C TYR A 122 1.67 2.48 1.14
N LEU A 123 2.34 3.60 1.40
CA LEU A 123 2.12 4.83 0.61
C LEU A 123 2.42 4.61 -0.88
N GLY A 124 3.47 3.85 -1.20
CA GLY A 124 3.78 3.45 -2.57
C GLY A 124 2.74 2.50 -3.19
N TYR A 125 2.47 1.37 -2.53
CA TYR A 125 1.56 0.32 -3.02
C TYR A 125 0.13 0.79 -3.15
N VAL A 126 -0.42 1.37 -2.08
CA VAL A 126 -1.79 1.85 -2.03
C VAL A 126 -1.95 3.03 -2.97
N GLY A 127 -0.94 3.90 -3.07
CA GLY A 127 -0.93 5.04 -3.98
C GLY A 127 -1.12 4.64 -5.45
N MET A 128 -0.63 3.46 -5.87
CA MET A 128 -0.85 2.94 -7.23
C MET A 128 -2.32 2.62 -7.54
N SER A 129 -3.19 2.56 -6.53
CA SER A 129 -4.65 2.46 -6.73
C SER A 129 -5.22 3.70 -7.43
N VAL A 130 -4.61 4.87 -7.24
CA VAL A 130 -5.09 6.12 -7.83
C VAL A 130 -4.84 6.17 -9.35
N PRO A 131 -3.62 5.93 -9.87
CA PRO A 131 -3.38 5.73 -11.30
C PRO A 131 -4.31 4.70 -11.93
N PHE A 132 -4.49 3.54 -11.28
CA PHE A 132 -5.40 2.49 -11.71
C PHE A 132 -6.84 3.01 -11.83
N ALA A 133 -7.33 3.70 -10.81
CA ALA A 133 -8.66 4.27 -10.81
C ALA A 133 -8.87 5.29 -11.93
N PHE A 134 -7.89 6.14 -12.22
CA PHE A 134 -7.97 7.07 -13.35
C PHE A 134 -7.94 6.35 -14.71
N ALA A 135 -7.20 5.25 -14.84
CA ALA A 135 -7.22 4.44 -16.05
C ALA A 135 -8.61 3.79 -16.27
N VAL A 136 -9.18 3.18 -15.23
CA VAL A 136 -10.56 2.64 -15.28
C VAL A 136 -11.57 3.76 -15.53
N GLY A 137 -11.42 4.90 -14.86
CA GLY A 137 -12.27 6.07 -15.03
C GLY A 137 -12.26 6.59 -16.46
N ALA A 138 -11.09 6.64 -17.10
CA ALA A 138 -10.96 7.05 -18.51
C ALA A 138 -11.68 6.06 -19.43
N MET A 139 -11.58 4.75 -19.18
CA MET A 139 -12.29 3.72 -19.96
C MET A 139 -13.80 3.84 -19.83
N LEU A 140 -14.33 3.99 -18.61
CA LEU A 140 -15.77 4.05 -18.34
C LEU A 140 -16.40 5.38 -18.79
N SER A 141 -15.65 6.48 -18.70
CA SER A 141 -16.11 7.79 -19.18
C SER A 141 -16.05 7.95 -20.70
N GLY A 142 -15.37 7.05 -21.42
CA GLY A 142 -15.04 7.23 -22.84
C GLY A 142 -13.99 8.31 -23.09
N GLU A 143 -13.31 8.81 -22.05
CA GLU A 143 -12.31 9.88 -22.15
C GLU A 143 -10.88 9.35 -22.38
N VAL A 144 -10.70 8.06 -22.73
CA VAL A 144 -9.38 7.44 -23.00
C VAL A 144 -8.59 8.20 -24.07
N GLU A 145 -9.29 8.74 -25.08
CA GLU A 145 -8.67 9.47 -26.19
C GLU A 145 -8.21 10.89 -25.82
N ARG A 146 -8.64 11.40 -24.65
CA ARG A 146 -8.20 12.69 -24.11
C ARG A 146 -6.96 12.47 -23.27
N ASP A 147 -5.87 13.21 -23.49
CA ASP A 147 -4.63 13.04 -22.70
C ASP A 147 -4.71 13.61 -21.27
N ASP A 148 -5.84 14.20 -20.95
CA ASP A 148 -6.12 14.84 -19.68
C ASP A 148 -6.00 13.87 -18.48
N TRP A 149 -6.41 12.60 -18.66
CA TRP A 149 -6.27 11.58 -17.62
C TRP A 149 -4.80 11.20 -17.40
N ILE A 150 -3.99 11.12 -18.46
CA ILE A 150 -2.56 10.75 -18.37
C ILE A 150 -1.79 11.71 -17.48
N ARG A 151 -2.05 13.03 -17.59
CA ARG A 151 -1.34 14.04 -16.79
C ARG A 151 -1.61 13.86 -15.30
N ILE A 152 -2.86 13.58 -14.93
CA ILE A 152 -3.24 13.32 -13.54
C ILE A 152 -2.61 12.01 -13.07
N THR A 153 -2.80 10.93 -13.84
CA THR A 153 -2.23 9.61 -13.56
C THR A 153 -0.72 9.70 -13.35
N ARG A 154 0.02 10.40 -14.22
CA ARG A 154 1.47 10.59 -14.10
C ARG A 154 1.89 11.27 -12.81
N ARG A 155 1.17 12.31 -12.35
CA ARG A 155 1.47 12.99 -11.07
C ARG A 155 1.31 12.07 -9.88
N TRP A 156 0.21 11.30 -9.85
CA TRP A 156 -0.03 10.31 -8.78
C TRP A 156 0.95 9.14 -8.84
N THR A 157 1.30 8.67 -10.04
CA THR A 157 2.31 7.63 -10.19
C THR A 157 3.67 8.12 -9.74
N LEU A 158 4.07 9.37 -10.02
CA LEU A 158 5.33 9.94 -9.53
C LEU A 158 5.39 9.96 -8.00
N ALA A 159 4.31 10.41 -7.33
CA ALA A 159 4.25 10.42 -5.88
C ALA A 159 4.36 9.00 -5.29
N SER A 160 3.57 8.06 -5.83
CA SER A 160 3.57 6.66 -5.38
C SER A 160 4.92 5.97 -5.66
N TRP A 161 5.52 6.24 -6.81
CA TRP A 161 6.84 5.76 -7.21
C TRP A 161 7.95 6.31 -6.31
N ALA A 162 7.86 7.57 -5.88
CA ALA A 162 8.83 8.16 -4.96
C ALA A 162 8.77 7.48 -3.59
N PHE A 163 7.56 7.24 -3.05
CA PHE A 163 7.39 6.48 -1.81
C PHE A 163 7.90 5.05 -1.94
N LEU A 164 7.59 4.38 -3.06
CA LEU A 164 8.07 3.03 -3.32
C LEU A 164 9.60 2.97 -3.45
N SER A 165 10.21 3.99 -4.08
CA SER A 165 11.67 4.10 -4.16
C SER A 165 12.30 4.26 -2.77
N ALA A 166 11.74 5.13 -1.94
CA ALA A 166 12.19 5.32 -0.57
C ALA A 166 11.97 4.05 0.28
N ALA A 167 10.87 3.34 0.07
CA ALA A 167 10.58 2.06 0.72
C ALA A 167 11.63 1.01 0.36
N ILE A 168 11.95 0.84 -0.93
CA ILE A 168 12.97 -0.12 -1.38
C ILE A 168 14.34 0.24 -0.76
N ILE A 169 14.74 1.51 -0.76
CA ILE A 169 16.00 1.95 -0.13
C ILE A 169 16.02 1.65 1.37
N ALA A 170 14.93 1.96 2.08
CA ALA A 170 14.80 1.67 3.51
C ALA A 170 14.76 0.17 3.81
N GLY A 171 14.13 -0.62 2.94
CA GLY A 171 14.08 -2.08 3.03
C GLY A 171 15.49 -2.67 2.91
N MET A 172 16.18 -2.31 1.81
CA MET A 172 17.53 -2.79 1.50
C MET A 172 18.52 -2.50 2.64
N TRP A 173 18.44 -1.31 3.23
CA TRP A 173 19.25 -0.96 4.39
C TRP A 173 18.89 -1.83 5.60
N TRP A 174 17.61 -1.96 5.92
CA TRP A 174 17.17 -2.76 7.06
C TRP A 174 17.55 -4.24 6.92
N SER A 175 17.31 -4.83 5.74
CA SER A 175 17.67 -6.21 5.39
C SER A 175 19.17 -6.44 5.55
N TYR A 176 20.00 -5.49 5.10
CA TYR A 176 21.45 -5.55 5.27
C TYR A 176 21.86 -5.62 6.75
N GLU A 177 21.27 -4.80 7.61
CA GLU A 177 21.61 -4.78 9.04
C GLU A 177 21.10 -6.00 9.82
N VAL A 178 19.93 -6.54 9.45
CA VAL A 178 19.28 -7.62 10.21
C VAL A 178 19.69 -9.01 9.75
N LEU A 179 19.77 -9.22 8.44
CA LEU A 179 20.01 -10.53 7.87
C LEU A 179 21.51 -10.74 7.60
N GLY A 180 22.27 -9.70 7.24
CA GLY A 180 23.71 -9.82 7.01
C GLY A 180 24.12 -10.70 5.83
N TRP A 181 23.18 -11.17 5.01
CA TRP A 181 23.48 -12.00 3.83
C TRP A 181 23.90 -11.11 2.65
N GLY A 182 25.18 -11.11 2.27
CA GLY A 182 25.60 -10.78 0.90
C GLY A 182 25.47 -9.32 0.41
N GLY A 183 24.97 -8.37 1.21
CA GLY A 183 24.95 -6.93 0.87
C GLY A 183 23.54 -6.32 0.79
N TYR A 184 23.45 -5.08 0.29
CA TYR A 184 22.20 -4.30 0.17
C TYR A 184 21.14 -4.90 -0.78
N TRP A 185 21.41 -6.02 -1.44
CA TRP A 185 20.51 -6.66 -2.42
C TRP A 185 20.19 -8.11 -2.04
N ALA A 186 20.16 -8.40 -0.74
CA ALA A 186 19.70 -9.69 -0.24
C ALA A 186 18.20 -9.83 -0.57
N TRP A 187 17.86 -10.76 -1.47
CA TRP A 187 16.55 -10.98 -2.07
C TRP A 187 15.49 -11.45 -1.06
N ASP A 188 15.09 -10.60 -0.11
CA ASP A 188 13.94 -10.90 0.73
C ASP A 188 12.63 -10.82 -0.09
N PRO A 189 11.59 -11.60 0.28
CA PRO A 189 10.34 -11.63 -0.49
C PRO A 189 9.65 -10.27 -0.61
N VAL A 190 9.82 -9.38 0.37
CA VAL A 190 9.17 -8.05 0.41
C VAL A 190 9.81 -7.12 -0.59
N GLU A 191 11.14 -7.05 -0.60
CA GLU A 191 11.90 -6.27 -1.56
C GLU A 191 11.62 -6.72 -2.99
N ASN A 192 11.66 -8.03 -3.25
CA ASN A 192 11.37 -8.60 -4.56
C ASN A 192 9.97 -8.28 -5.04
N ALA A 193 8.98 -8.47 -4.16
CA ALA A 193 7.59 -8.15 -4.45
C ALA A 193 7.41 -6.66 -4.77
N SER A 194 8.16 -5.78 -4.11
CA SER A 194 8.08 -4.33 -4.29
C SER A 194 8.81 -3.80 -5.52
N PHE A 195 9.83 -4.53 -5.98
CA PHE A 195 10.63 -4.14 -7.12
C PHE A 195 9.88 -4.28 -8.46
N ILE A 196 9.05 -5.32 -8.62
CA ILE A 196 8.29 -5.54 -9.87
C ILE A 196 7.27 -4.43 -10.18
N PRO A 197 6.39 -3.98 -9.24
CA PRO A 197 5.55 -2.82 -9.48
C PRO A 197 6.36 -1.53 -9.65
N TRP A 198 7.52 -1.40 -9.01
CA TRP A 198 8.41 -0.26 -9.22
C TRP A 198 8.94 -0.19 -10.67
N LEU A 199 9.35 -1.32 -11.26
CA LEU A 199 9.80 -1.38 -12.65
C LEU A 199 8.68 -1.02 -13.63
N THR A 200 7.48 -1.56 -13.45
CA THR A 200 6.34 -1.27 -14.33
C THR A 200 5.85 0.17 -14.19
N ALA A 201 5.87 0.73 -12.97
CA ALA A 201 5.61 2.15 -12.75
C ALA A 201 6.67 3.03 -13.42
N THR A 202 7.95 2.65 -13.34
CA THR A 202 9.05 3.36 -14.01
C THR A 202 8.86 3.35 -15.52
N ALA A 203 8.51 2.20 -16.10
CA ALA A 203 8.20 2.09 -17.52
C ALA A 203 7.06 3.04 -17.91
N PHE A 204 5.98 3.07 -17.11
CA PHE A 204 4.84 3.96 -17.36
C PHE A 204 5.25 5.44 -17.32
N LEU A 205 6.04 5.85 -16.34
CA LEU A 205 6.46 7.25 -16.21
C LEU A 205 7.22 7.76 -17.45
N HIS A 206 8.01 6.88 -18.07
CA HIS A 206 8.73 7.19 -19.31
C HIS A 206 7.82 7.16 -20.53
N SER A 207 6.98 6.12 -20.67
CA SER A 207 6.10 5.98 -21.83
C SER A 207 4.91 6.96 -21.81
N ALA A 208 4.51 7.46 -20.65
CA ALA A 208 3.53 8.54 -20.51
C ALA A 208 4.02 9.84 -21.18
N MET A 209 5.32 10.16 -21.06
CA MET A 209 5.90 11.34 -21.72
C MET A 209 5.88 11.19 -23.25
N VAL A 210 6.06 9.97 -23.76
CA VAL A 210 5.96 9.68 -25.19
C VAL A 210 4.53 9.84 -25.67
N GLN A 211 3.54 9.38 -24.90
CA GLN A 211 2.13 9.58 -25.22
C GLN A 211 1.78 11.08 -25.27
N GLU A 212 2.15 11.85 -24.25
CA GLU A 212 1.85 13.30 -24.22
C GLU A 212 2.46 14.04 -25.42
N ARG A 213 3.66 13.66 -25.86
CA ARG A 213 4.38 14.36 -26.95
C ARG A 213 4.04 13.86 -28.34
N ARG A 214 3.74 12.58 -28.50
CA ARG A 214 3.61 11.90 -29.81
C ARG A 214 2.28 11.21 -30.03
N GLN A 215 1.38 11.20 -29.06
CA GLN A 215 0.07 10.54 -29.14
C GLN A 215 0.14 9.02 -29.38
N MET A 216 1.28 8.39 -29.05
CA MET A 216 1.52 6.95 -29.20
C MET A 216 1.42 6.21 -27.86
N LEU A 217 1.42 4.88 -27.88
CA LEU A 217 1.53 4.02 -26.68
C LEU A 217 0.35 4.10 -25.70
N ARG A 218 -0.85 4.55 -26.14
CA ARG A 218 -2.04 4.65 -25.28
C ARG A 218 -2.40 3.32 -24.59
N LEU A 219 -2.55 2.25 -25.39
CA LEU A 219 -2.85 0.92 -24.87
C LEU A 219 -1.72 0.37 -23.98
N TRP A 220 -0.47 0.69 -24.31
CA TRP A 220 0.69 0.29 -23.52
C TRP A 220 0.67 0.94 -22.13
N ASN A 221 0.44 2.25 -22.06
CA ASN A 221 0.35 2.98 -20.79
C ASN A 221 -0.82 2.51 -19.94
N LEU A 222 -1.96 2.21 -20.56
CA LEU A 222 -3.12 1.65 -19.86
C LEU A 222 -2.77 0.28 -19.22
N ASN A 223 -2.16 -0.62 -20.00
CA ASN A 223 -1.73 -1.93 -19.50
C ASN A 223 -0.68 -1.81 -18.39
N LEU A 224 0.27 -0.88 -18.51
CA LEU A 224 1.28 -0.68 -17.47
C LEU A 224 0.65 -0.20 -16.16
N VAL A 225 -0.25 0.77 -16.19
CA VAL A 225 -0.90 1.27 -14.97
C VAL A 225 -1.75 0.19 -14.29
N VAL A 226 -2.55 -0.54 -15.08
CA VAL A 226 -3.35 -1.65 -14.55
C VAL A 226 -2.46 -2.76 -14.02
N GLY A 227 -1.43 -3.15 -14.78
CA GLY A 227 -0.47 -4.17 -14.40
C GLY A 227 0.31 -3.81 -13.13
N THR A 228 0.78 -2.56 -13.00
CA THR A 228 1.44 -2.07 -11.78
C THR A 228 0.54 -2.22 -10.57
N PHE A 229 -0.75 -1.83 -10.65
CA PHE A 229 -1.69 -2.00 -9.54
C PHE A 229 -1.92 -3.48 -9.20
N VAL A 230 -2.13 -4.34 -10.20
CA VAL A 230 -2.27 -5.79 -9.95
C VAL A 230 -1.04 -6.36 -9.26
N LEU A 231 0.16 -5.89 -9.64
CA LEU A 231 1.42 -6.29 -9.02
C LEU A 231 1.55 -5.81 -7.57
N THR A 232 1.01 -4.63 -7.19
CA THR A 232 1.01 -4.20 -5.79
C THR A 232 0.04 -5.04 -4.95
N ILE A 233 -1.11 -5.44 -5.51
CA ILE A 233 -2.04 -6.38 -4.87
C ILE A 233 -1.35 -7.73 -4.69
N LEU A 234 -0.74 -8.28 -5.74
CA LEU A 234 0.02 -9.54 -5.66
C LEU A 234 1.12 -9.46 -4.60
N GLY A 235 1.91 -8.38 -4.59
CA GLY A 235 2.99 -8.20 -3.62
C GLY A 235 2.50 -8.07 -2.17
N THR A 236 1.30 -7.52 -1.95
CA THR A 236 0.69 -7.43 -0.62
C THR A 236 0.38 -8.82 -0.05
N PHE A 237 -0.08 -9.76 -0.88
CA PHE A 237 -0.44 -11.10 -0.43
C PHE A 237 0.70 -12.11 -0.51
N LEU A 238 1.67 -11.92 -1.40
CA LEU A 238 2.82 -12.82 -1.53
C LEU A 238 3.77 -12.76 -0.32
N THR A 239 3.73 -11.67 0.43
CA THR A 239 4.63 -11.38 1.56
C THR A 239 4.03 -11.71 2.92
N ARG A 240 2.88 -12.39 2.96
CA ARG A 240 2.09 -12.63 4.17
C ARG A 240 1.65 -14.07 4.30
#